data_AF-A0A9W7L9H7-F1
#
_entry.id   AF-A0A9W7L9H7-F1
#
_cell.length_a   1.000
_cell.length_b   1.000
_cell.length_c   1.000
_cell.angle_alpha   90.00
_cell.angle_beta   90.00
_cell.angle_gamma   90.00
#
_symmetry.space_group_name_H-M   'P 1'
#
loop_
_entity.id
_entity.type
_entity.pdbx_description
1 polymer ?
#
loop_
_entity_poly.entity_id
_entity_poly.type
_entity_poly.pdbx_seq_one_letter_code
_entity_poly.pdbx_strand_id
1 'polypeptide(L)'
;MISQGAFEGCSSLAAITIPEGVTTIGSNAFWKCSSLAAITIPDSATTISLFAFSECSSLTAIKIPDGVTSISGYAFMRCSSLAAITIPDTVTTISGTFYECSSLAAITIQDGVTSIGIQTFSGCSSLAAITIPDGVTSIGNFAFNRCSSLTAITIPDSVTTIGKDAFRNCSSLAKLILSPAVSIGEDCFENCTALETAAADKNMSTVEDLLHYRWHRNVAVIERVNALLCLKGTWDHVENHPSGPESLKQKKMDGVEAPLRASEAREKIPKVLWRVILEYL
;
A
#
# COMPACT_ATOMS: atom_id res chain seq x y z
N MET A 1 22.23 27.61 10.60
CA MET A 1 20.86 27.06 10.50
C MET A 1 19.95 28.07 9.82
N ILE A 2 18.93 27.63 9.08
CA ILE A 2 17.77 28.46 8.70
C ILE A 2 16.71 28.25 9.78
N SER A 3 16.23 29.34 10.40
CA SER A 3 15.27 29.27 11.51
C SER A 3 13.88 28.82 11.03
N GLN A 4 13.05 28.42 12.00
CA GLN A 4 11.63 28.16 11.75
C GLN A 4 10.97 29.36 11.05
N GLY A 5 10.22 29.08 9.99
CA GLY A 5 9.43 30.08 9.25
C GLY A 5 10.24 31.20 8.58
N ALA A 6 11.57 31.05 8.40
CA ALA A 6 12.43 32.14 7.95
C ALA A 6 12.00 32.80 6.61
N PHE A 7 11.45 32.01 5.69
CA PHE A 7 10.91 32.43 4.40
C PHE A 7 9.45 32.01 4.24
N GLU A 8 8.73 31.80 5.33
CA GLU A 8 7.32 31.40 5.29
C GLU A 8 6.49 32.37 4.45
N GLY A 9 5.73 31.84 3.48
CA GLY A 9 4.84 32.60 2.62
C GLY A 9 5.54 33.54 1.65
N CYS A 10 6.86 33.42 1.45
CA CYS A 10 7.62 34.20 0.47
C CYS A 10 7.27 33.78 -0.96
N SER A 11 6.05 34.11 -1.40
CA SER A 11 5.44 33.69 -2.66
C SER A 11 6.12 34.27 -3.90
N SER A 12 7.03 35.24 -3.76
CA SER A 12 7.85 35.78 -4.85
C SER A 12 9.27 35.23 -4.88
N LEU A 13 9.71 34.44 -3.88
CA LEU A 13 11.04 33.85 -3.87
C LEU A 13 11.12 32.77 -4.96
N ALA A 14 11.81 33.07 -6.06
CA ALA A 14 11.93 32.16 -7.20
C ALA A 14 13.08 31.15 -7.05
N ALA A 15 14.19 31.58 -6.44
CA ALA A 15 15.36 30.74 -6.23
C ALA A 15 16.15 31.16 -4.99
N ILE A 16 16.83 30.21 -4.35
CA ILE A 16 17.74 30.47 -3.24
C ILE A 16 18.91 29.47 -3.23
N THR A 17 20.11 29.97 -2.92
CA THR A 17 21.26 29.14 -2.57
C THR A 17 21.49 29.28 -1.07
N ILE A 18 21.34 28.19 -0.32
CA ILE A 18 21.61 28.19 1.11
C ILE A 18 23.14 28.09 1.31
N PRO A 19 23.76 28.97 2.12
CA PRO A 19 25.21 29.00 2.28
C PRO A 19 25.73 27.78 3.07
N GLU A 20 26.97 27.40 2.78
CA GLU A 20 27.71 26.38 3.55
C GLU A 20 27.74 26.68 5.05
N GLY A 21 27.79 25.62 5.86
CA GLY A 21 27.70 25.70 7.32
C GLY A 21 26.27 25.73 7.86
N VAL A 22 25.25 25.83 6.99
CA VAL A 22 23.87 25.57 7.40
C VAL A 22 23.65 24.07 7.56
N THR A 23 23.46 23.65 8.81
CA THR A 23 23.22 22.25 9.18
C THR A 23 21.73 21.86 9.24
N THR A 24 20.83 22.83 9.40
CA THR A 24 19.41 22.58 9.60
C THR A 24 18.56 23.57 8.83
N ILE A 25 17.58 23.05 8.10
CA ILE A 25 16.46 23.79 7.51
C ILE A 25 15.26 23.61 8.46
N GLY A 26 14.95 24.67 9.21
CA GLY A 26 13.94 24.64 10.27
C GLY A 26 12.51 24.39 9.78
N SER A 27 11.62 24.09 10.74
CA SER A 27 10.21 23.82 10.43
C SER A 27 9.58 24.99 9.68
N ASN A 28 8.75 24.71 8.69
CA ASN A 28 8.09 25.73 7.87
C ASN A 28 9.04 26.74 7.18
N ALA A 29 10.36 26.50 7.14
CA ALA A 29 11.34 27.50 6.69
C ALA A 29 11.02 28.10 5.31
N PHE A 30 10.47 27.30 4.39
CA PHE A 30 10.01 27.71 3.06
C PHE A 30 8.54 27.33 2.82
N TRP A 31 7.74 27.15 3.88
CA TRP A 31 6.31 26.82 3.72
C TRP A 31 5.62 27.88 2.86
N LYS A 32 4.85 27.46 1.85
CA LYS A 32 4.15 28.34 0.91
C LYS A 32 5.04 29.31 0.12
N CYS A 33 6.32 28.98 -0.08
CA CYS A 33 7.14 29.60 -1.12
C CYS A 33 6.69 29.13 -2.51
N SER A 34 5.48 29.49 -2.93
CA SER A 34 4.81 28.91 -4.11
C SER A 34 5.54 29.14 -5.43
N SER A 35 6.35 30.20 -5.56
CA SER A 35 7.17 30.47 -6.75
C SER A 35 8.57 29.86 -6.69
N LEU A 36 8.96 29.21 -5.59
CA LEU A 36 10.30 28.65 -5.44
C LEU A 36 10.48 27.48 -6.41
N ALA A 37 11.22 27.73 -7.48
CA ALA A 37 11.47 26.77 -8.56
C ALA A 37 12.83 26.11 -8.44
N ALA A 38 13.81 26.77 -7.81
CA ALA A 38 15.17 26.26 -7.66
C ALA A 38 15.73 26.52 -6.25
N ILE A 39 16.26 25.48 -5.63
CA ILE A 39 16.96 25.59 -4.35
C ILE A 39 18.20 24.71 -4.33
N THR A 40 19.29 25.25 -3.79
CA THR A 40 20.50 24.48 -3.47
C THR A 40 20.62 24.35 -1.95
N ILE A 41 20.57 23.11 -1.46
CA ILE A 41 20.87 22.77 -0.06
C ILE A 41 22.38 22.45 0.02
N PRO A 42 23.13 23.03 0.98
CA PRO A 42 24.57 22.79 1.12
C PRO A 42 24.86 21.38 1.65
N ASP A 43 26.05 20.87 1.34
CA ASP A 43 26.49 19.53 1.78
C ASP A 43 26.62 19.42 3.31
N SER A 44 26.74 20.56 4.00
CA SER A 44 26.72 20.62 5.47
C SER A 44 25.36 20.32 6.11
N ALA A 45 24.27 20.26 5.34
CA ALA A 45 22.92 20.05 5.87
C ALA A 45 22.73 18.61 6.36
N THR A 46 22.24 18.46 7.59
CA THR A 46 21.94 17.16 8.20
C THR A 46 20.43 16.96 8.42
N THR A 47 19.65 18.05 8.47
CA THR A 47 18.24 18.01 8.88
C THR A 47 17.35 18.89 8.02
N ILE A 48 16.28 18.30 7.49
CA ILE A 48 15.14 18.98 6.87
C ILE A 48 13.92 18.77 7.77
N SER A 49 13.42 19.85 8.39
CA SER A 49 12.38 19.77 9.42
C SER A 49 10.95 19.76 8.86
N LEU A 50 9.98 19.61 9.78
CA LEU A 50 8.55 19.48 9.51
C LEU A 50 8.05 20.63 8.62
N PHE A 51 7.34 20.29 7.54
CA PHE A 51 6.82 21.25 6.55
C PHE A 51 7.85 22.20 5.90
N ALA A 52 9.16 21.92 5.98
CA ALA A 52 10.20 22.84 5.53
C ALA A 52 9.98 23.40 4.10
N PHE A 53 9.53 22.58 3.17
CA PHE A 53 9.23 22.92 1.77
C PHE A 53 7.77 22.71 1.39
N SER A 54 6.89 22.58 2.38
CA SER A 54 5.47 22.31 2.13
C SER A 54 4.85 23.43 1.28
N GLU A 55 4.01 23.07 0.32
CA GLU A 55 3.35 23.96 -0.64
C GLU A 55 4.32 24.81 -1.50
N CYS A 56 5.58 24.39 -1.67
CA CYS A 56 6.47 24.91 -2.72
C CYS A 56 6.03 24.38 -4.09
N SER A 57 4.89 24.85 -4.59
CA SER A 57 4.19 24.27 -5.74
C SER A 57 4.93 24.41 -7.08
N SER A 58 5.87 25.34 -7.22
CA SER A 58 6.71 25.50 -8.42
C SER A 58 8.02 24.70 -8.38
N LEU A 59 8.33 24.04 -7.26
CA LEU A 59 9.59 23.31 -7.10
C LEU A 59 9.57 22.04 -7.96
N THR A 60 10.39 22.00 -9.02
CA THR A 60 10.41 20.88 -9.98
C THR A 60 11.43 19.81 -9.64
N ALA A 61 12.52 20.20 -9.00
CA ALA A 61 13.60 19.32 -8.57
C ALA A 61 14.28 19.88 -7.31
N ILE A 62 14.73 18.98 -6.45
CA ILE A 62 15.57 19.31 -5.31
C ILE A 62 16.56 18.18 -5.08
N LYS A 63 17.85 18.52 -4.94
CA LYS A 63 18.86 17.57 -4.50
C LYS A 63 18.91 17.59 -2.97
N ILE A 64 18.67 16.43 -2.37
CA ILE A 64 18.94 16.23 -0.94
C ILE A 64 20.42 15.79 -0.82
N PRO A 65 21.25 16.50 -0.04
CA PRO A 65 22.64 16.11 0.17
C PRO A 65 22.75 14.76 0.90
N ASP A 66 23.82 14.01 0.60
CA ASP A 66 24.04 12.66 1.13
C ASP A 66 24.20 12.65 2.67
N GLY A 67 24.62 13.77 3.26
CA GLY A 67 24.76 13.95 4.71
C GLY A 67 23.44 14.17 5.48
N VAL A 68 22.29 14.27 4.79
CA VAL A 68 20.99 14.49 5.44
C VAL A 68 20.50 13.21 6.11
N THR A 69 20.59 13.15 7.43
CA THR A 69 20.15 11.98 8.22
C THR A 69 18.67 12.02 8.61
N SER A 70 18.01 13.17 8.49
CA SER A 70 16.62 13.35 8.95
C SER A 70 15.80 14.22 8.01
N ILE A 71 14.72 13.66 7.47
CA ILE A 71 13.66 14.36 6.76
C ILE A 71 12.38 14.17 7.55
N SER A 72 11.95 15.22 8.25
CA SER A 72 10.74 15.18 9.07
C SER A 72 9.48 15.10 8.22
N GLY A 73 8.37 14.73 8.87
CA GLY A 73 7.12 14.49 8.15
C GLY A 73 6.64 15.70 7.37
N TYR A 74 5.96 15.44 6.26
CA TYR A 74 5.37 16.47 5.39
C TYR A 74 6.36 17.54 4.88
N ALA A 75 7.67 17.30 4.91
CA ALA A 75 8.69 18.26 4.48
C ALA A 75 8.45 18.77 3.05
N PHE A 76 7.98 17.92 2.13
CA PHE A 76 7.68 18.25 0.73
C PHE A 76 6.19 18.14 0.41
N MET A 77 5.31 18.22 1.41
CA MET A 77 3.87 18.13 1.21
C MET A 77 3.42 19.14 0.13
N ARG A 78 2.62 18.70 -0.85
CA ARG A 78 2.08 19.55 -1.92
C ARG A 78 3.14 20.30 -2.73
N CYS A 79 4.35 19.78 -2.84
CA CYS A 79 5.29 20.16 -3.91
C CYS A 79 4.77 19.62 -5.25
N SER A 80 3.67 20.17 -5.74
CA SER A 80 2.86 19.60 -6.84
C SER A 80 3.58 19.51 -8.18
N SER A 81 4.68 20.25 -8.37
CA SER A 81 5.52 20.20 -9.58
C SER A 81 6.77 19.31 -9.44
N LEU A 82 7.05 18.78 -8.25
CA LEU A 82 8.25 17.97 -8.01
C LEU A 82 8.16 16.69 -8.82
N ALA A 83 9.03 16.53 -9.82
CA ALA A 83 8.94 15.43 -10.79
C ALA A 83 9.73 14.21 -10.35
N ALA A 84 10.88 14.43 -9.70
CA ALA A 84 11.76 13.37 -9.23
C ALA A 84 12.50 13.77 -7.96
N ILE A 85 12.81 12.78 -7.13
CA ILE A 85 13.66 12.97 -5.94
C ILE A 85 14.45 11.70 -5.60
N THR A 86 15.60 11.87 -4.95
CA THR A 86 16.39 10.78 -4.36
C THR A 86 16.46 10.98 -2.85
N ILE A 87 16.14 9.93 -2.10
CA ILE A 87 16.32 9.86 -0.65
C ILE A 87 17.67 9.21 -0.36
N PRO A 88 18.58 9.87 0.39
CA PRO A 88 19.90 9.32 0.67
C PRO A 88 19.84 8.16 1.67
N ASP A 89 20.86 7.32 1.65
CA ASP A 89 21.05 6.12 2.49
C ASP A 89 21.22 6.42 3.98
N THR A 90 21.43 7.68 4.33
CA THR A 90 21.52 8.16 5.70
C THR A 90 20.14 8.39 6.33
N VAL A 91 19.06 8.41 5.55
CA VAL A 91 17.68 8.58 6.04
C VAL A 91 17.07 7.22 6.39
N THR A 92 16.60 7.09 7.64
CA THR A 92 16.03 5.83 8.14
C THR A 92 14.51 5.75 8.05
N THR A 93 13.80 6.89 8.08
CA THR A 93 12.33 6.93 8.07
C THR A 93 11.83 8.11 7.25
N ILE A 94 10.82 7.86 6.42
CA ILE A 94 10.05 8.88 5.70
C ILE A 94 8.58 8.70 6.04
N SER A 95 7.86 9.78 6.36
CA SER A 95 6.44 9.70 6.77
C SER A 95 5.69 10.95 6.37
N GLY A 96 4.67 10.84 5.52
CA GLY A 96 3.93 11.99 4.97
C GLY A 96 4.79 12.92 4.10
N THR A 97 6.07 12.58 3.88
CA THR A 97 7.10 13.44 3.30
C THR A 97 6.69 14.00 1.94
N PHE A 98 6.03 13.20 1.10
CA PHE A 98 5.62 13.55 -0.26
C PHE A 98 4.09 13.57 -0.43
N TYR A 99 3.35 13.80 0.66
CA TYR A 99 1.89 13.89 0.62
C TYR A 99 1.43 14.89 -0.46
N GLU A 100 0.58 14.45 -1.39
CA GLU A 100 0.05 15.23 -2.52
C GLU A 100 1.13 15.84 -3.45
N CYS A 101 2.30 15.19 -3.61
CA CYS A 101 3.24 15.49 -4.69
C CYS A 101 2.73 14.91 -6.03
N SER A 102 1.69 15.51 -6.59
CA SER A 102 0.93 14.96 -7.72
C SER A 102 1.75 14.69 -8.99
N SER A 103 2.83 15.44 -9.24
CA SER A 103 3.72 15.26 -10.40
C SER A 103 4.92 14.33 -10.15
N LEU A 104 5.07 13.82 -8.92
CA LEU A 104 6.19 12.94 -8.59
C LEU A 104 6.05 11.62 -9.37
N ALA A 105 6.88 11.47 -10.40
CA ALA A 105 6.82 10.34 -11.32
C ALA A 105 7.94 9.33 -11.07
N ALA A 106 9.07 9.79 -10.54
CA ALA A 106 10.22 8.95 -10.23
C ALA A 106 10.75 9.22 -8.82
N ILE A 107 11.00 8.16 -8.06
CA ILE A 107 11.68 8.26 -6.77
C ILE A 107 12.71 7.16 -6.63
N THR A 108 13.89 7.55 -6.14
CA THR A 108 14.92 6.60 -5.70
C THR A 108 14.98 6.65 -4.17
N ILE A 109 14.79 5.51 -3.52
CA ILE A 109 15.00 5.33 -2.08
C ILE A 109 16.23 4.45 -1.91
N GLN A 110 17.27 4.95 -1.24
CA GLN A 110 18.46 4.16 -0.97
C GLN A 110 18.28 3.25 0.28
N ASP A 111 19.22 2.34 0.52
CA ASP A 111 19.08 1.19 1.44
C ASP A 111 18.91 1.56 2.92
N GLY A 112 19.09 2.82 3.30
CA GLY A 112 18.94 3.30 4.68
C GLY A 112 17.53 3.26 5.23
N VAL A 113 16.52 3.36 4.36
CA VAL A 113 15.12 3.51 4.80
C VAL A 113 14.59 2.17 5.33
N THR A 114 14.18 2.16 6.60
CA THR A 114 13.62 0.98 7.27
C THR A 114 12.10 1.00 7.37
N SER A 115 11.46 2.15 7.11
CA SER A 115 10.01 2.31 7.16
C SER A 115 9.51 3.36 6.17
N ILE A 116 8.45 3.02 5.43
CA ILE A 116 7.65 3.96 4.66
C ILE A 116 6.41 4.28 5.49
N GLY A 117 6.42 5.45 6.12
CA GLY A 117 5.43 5.85 7.10
C GLY A 117 4.07 6.25 6.50
N ILE A 118 3.20 6.71 7.40
CA ILE A 118 1.82 7.09 7.10
C ILE A 118 1.81 8.14 5.99
N GLN A 119 0.93 7.95 4.99
CA GLN A 119 0.67 8.94 3.92
C GLN A 119 1.88 9.38 3.07
N THR A 120 3.02 8.69 3.15
CA THR A 120 4.30 9.15 2.55
C THR A 120 4.17 9.56 1.08
N PHE A 121 3.48 8.77 0.27
CA PHE A 121 3.21 9.00 -1.16
C PHE A 121 1.72 9.17 -1.45
N SER A 122 0.88 9.39 -0.45
CA SER A 122 -0.55 9.56 -0.67
C SER A 122 -0.81 10.73 -1.62
N GLY A 123 -1.54 10.50 -2.72
CA GLY A 123 -1.82 11.51 -3.74
C GLY A 123 -0.69 11.76 -4.73
N CYS A 124 0.38 10.96 -4.74
CA CYS A 124 1.40 10.97 -5.81
C CYS A 124 0.83 10.33 -7.09
N SER A 125 -0.14 11.00 -7.73
CA SER A 125 -0.94 10.43 -8.83
C SER A 125 -0.13 10.09 -10.07
N SER A 126 1.04 10.69 -10.28
CA SER A 126 1.95 10.41 -11.41
C SER A 126 2.98 9.32 -11.13
N LEU A 127 3.07 8.80 -9.90
CA LEU A 127 4.05 7.80 -9.53
C LEU A 127 3.72 6.47 -10.21
N ALA A 128 4.49 6.12 -11.25
CA ALA A 128 4.19 4.97 -12.09
C ALA A 128 4.89 3.67 -11.63
N ALA A 129 6.04 3.81 -10.98
CA ALA A 129 6.84 2.73 -10.45
C ALA A 129 7.63 3.20 -9.22
N ILE A 130 7.88 2.29 -8.30
CA ILE A 130 8.75 2.50 -7.14
C ILE A 130 9.45 1.18 -6.81
N THR A 131 10.73 1.27 -6.45
CA THR A 131 11.46 0.16 -5.84
C THR A 131 11.50 0.38 -4.34
N ILE A 132 11.03 -0.61 -3.58
CA ILE A 132 11.07 -0.60 -2.12
C ILE A 132 12.37 -1.30 -1.70
N PRO A 133 13.27 -0.66 -0.94
CA PRO A 133 14.50 -1.30 -0.49
C PRO A 133 14.25 -2.50 0.41
N ASP A 134 15.16 -3.49 0.37
CA ASP A 134 15.08 -4.72 1.18
C ASP A 134 15.22 -4.47 2.69
N GLY A 135 15.65 -3.28 3.10
CA GLY A 135 15.69 -2.84 4.50
C GLY A 135 14.33 -2.42 5.06
N VAL A 136 13.33 -2.18 4.21
CA VAL A 136 12.00 -1.70 4.64
C VAL A 136 11.25 -2.83 5.35
N THR A 137 10.79 -2.55 6.57
CA THR A 137 10.09 -3.53 7.42
C THR A 137 8.59 -3.28 7.53
N SER A 138 8.14 -2.08 7.16
CA SER A 138 6.76 -1.63 7.32
C SER A 138 6.36 -0.58 6.30
N ILE A 139 5.10 -0.66 5.85
CA ILE A 139 4.43 0.31 5.01
C ILE A 139 3.21 0.83 5.78
N GLY A 140 3.14 2.14 6.03
CA GLY A 140 2.15 2.76 6.89
C GLY A 140 0.76 2.93 6.27
N ASN A 141 -0.19 3.38 7.09
CA ASN A 141 -1.55 3.67 6.64
C ASN A 141 -1.54 4.71 5.52
N PHE A 142 -2.35 4.49 4.48
CA PHE A 142 -2.46 5.38 3.32
C PHE A 142 -1.14 5.65 2.58
N ALA A 143 -0.07 4.88 2.80
CA ALA A 143 1.28 5.22 2.31
C ALA A 143 1.34 5.51 0.80
N PHE A 144 0.57 4.79 -0.01
CA PHE A 144 0.45 4.93 -1.47
C PHE A 144 -0.99 5.24 -1.90
N ASN A 145 -1.85 5.73 -1.00
CA ASN A 145 -3.24 6.03 -1.31
C ASN A 145 -3.33 6.96 -2.54
N ARG A 146 -4.22 6.67 -3.50
CA ARG A 146 -4.40 7.47 -4.72
C ARG A 146 -3.13 7.61 -5.59
N CYS A 147 -2.18 6.68 -5.52
CA CYS A 147 -1.13 6.53 -6.55
C CYS A 147 -1.73 5.91 -7.82
N SER A 148 -2.60 6.65 -8.50
CA SER A 148 -3.44 6.12 -9.59
C SER A 148 -2.66 5.65 -10.83
N SER A 149 -1.42 6.10 -11.02
CA SER A 149 -0.55 5.66 -12.12
C SER A 149 0.34 4.47 -11.76
N LEU A 150 0.39 4.05 -10.49
CA LEU A 150 1.26 2.95 -10.07
C LEU A 150 0.78 1.66 -10.71
N THR A 151 1.60 1.07 -11.58
CA THR A 151 1.19 -0.09 -12.40
C THR A 151 1.61 -1.42 -11.81
N ALA A 152 2.76 -1.44 -11.15
CA ALA A 152 3.34 -2.62 -10.54
C ALA A 152 4.10 -2.25 -9.28
N ILE A 153 4.06 -3.14 -8.28
CA ILE A 153 4.92 -3.02 -7.11
C ILE A 153 5.37 -4.40 -6.62
N THR A 154 6.62 -4.46 -6.18
CA THR A 154 7.19 -5.61 -5.46
C THR A 154 7.41 -5.17 -4.02
N ILE A 155 6.80 -5.90 -3.10
CA ILE A 155 6.97 -5.72 -1.66
C ILE A 155 8.02 -6.73 -1.20
N PRO A 156 9.19 -6.29 -0.68
CA PRO A 156 10.23 -7.18 -0.19
C PRO A 156 9.74 -8.06 0.97
N ASP A 157 10.34 -9.24 1.13
CA ASP A 157 10.01 -10.19 2.20
C ASP A 157 10.29 -9.65 3.61
N SER A 158 11.14 -8.63 3.72
CA SER A 158 11.42 -7.90 4.96
C SER A 158 10.19 -7.14 5.49
N VAL A 159 9.23 -6.80 4.62
CA VAL A 159 8.02 -6.08 5.01
C VAL A 159 7.08 -7.03 5.73
N THR A 160 6.89 -6.77 7.03
CA THR A 160 6.03 -7.58 7.91
C THR A 160 4.63 -7.02 8.04
N THR A 161 4.44 -5.72 7.76
CA THR A 161 3.17 -5.01 7.93
C THR A 161 2.92 -4.00 6.81
N ILE A 162 1.68 -4.00 6.30
CA ILE A 162 1.14 -3.01 5.39
C ILE A 162 -0.12 -2.41 6.02
N GLY A 163 -0.17 -1.09 6.13
CA GLY A 163 -1.22 -0.38 6.84
C GLY A 163 -2.57 -0.38 6.13
N LYS A 164 -3.57 0.11 6.88
CA LYS A 164 -4.92 0.36 6.38
C LYS A 164 -4.88 1.33 5.19
N ASP A 165 -5.70 1.06 4.17
CA ASP A 165 -5.85 1.89 2.96
C ASP A 165 -4.53 2.16 2.20
N ALA A 166 -3.44 1.41 2.47
CA ALA A 166 -2.10 1.77 2.00
C ALA A 166 -2.01 1.92 0.49
N PHE A 167 -2.70 1.09 -0.30
CA PHE A 167 -2.76 1.17 -1.76
C PHE A 167 -4.16 1.51 -2.27
N ARG A 168 -5.06 2.01 -1.41
CA ARG A 168 -6.43 2.32 -1.82
C ARG A 168 -6.45 3.34 -2.97
N ASN A 169 -7.31 3.11 -3.96
CA ASN A 169 -7.40 3.89 -5.20
C ASN A 169 -6.12 3.89 -6.07
N CYS A 170 -5.26 2.86 -5.98
CA CYS A 170 -4.23 2.60 -7.00
C CYS A 170 -4.86 1.91 -8.21
N SER A 171 -5.70 2.62 -8.96
CA SER A 171 -6.56 2.05 -10.00
C SER A 171 -5.83 1.35 -11.14
N SER A 172 -4.58 1.75 -11.43
CA SER A 172 -3.74 1.15 -12.47
C SER A 172 -2.86 0.01 -11.97
N LEU A 173 -2.88 -0.31 -10.67
CA LEU A 173 -2.04 -1.35 -10.09
C LEU A 173 -2.53 -2.70 -10.59
N ALA A 174 -1.81 -3.29 -11.54
CA ALA A 174 -2.16 -4.55 -12.19
C ALA A 174 -1.29 -5.72 -11.69
N LYS A 175 -0.08 -5.42 -11.18
CA LYS A 175 0.87 -6.43 -10.71
C LYS A 175 1.33 -6.15 -9.28
N LEU A 176 1.19 -7.15 -8.43
CA LEU A 176 1.58 -7.10 -7.03
C LEU A 176 2.35 -8.38 -6.67
N ILE A 177 3.52 -8.21 -6.07
CA ILE A 177 4.30 -9.30 -5.47
C ILE A 177 4.48 -8.96 -4.00
N LEU A 178 4.12 -9.86 -3.10
CA LEU A 178 4.29 -9.73 -1.66
C LEU A 178 4.44 -11.11 -1.00
N SER A 179 5.00 -11.14 0.21
CA SER A 179 5.14 -12.36 1.01
C SER A 179 3.79 -12.81 1.58
N PRO A 180 3.48 -14.13 1.63
CA PRO A 180 2.25 -14.63 2.25
C PRO A 180 2.19 -14.38 3.76
N ALA A 181 3.31 -14.06 4.41
CA ALA A 181 3.38 -13.79 5.84
C ALA A 181 3.09 -12.32 6.20
N VAL A 182 2.96 -11.43 5.22
CA VAL A 182 2.76 -10.00 5.48
C VAL A 182 1.38 -9.74 6.08
N SER A 183 1.32 -8.96 7.16
CA SER A 183 0.06 -8.50 7.74
C SER A 183 -0.50 -7.35 6.92
N ILE A 184 -1.69 -7.54 6.33
CA ILE A 184 -2.35 -6.56 5.46
C ILE A 184 -3.50 -5.88 6.22
N GLY A 185 -3.43 -4.55 6.30
CA GLY A 185 -4.44 -3.71 6.92
C GLY A 185 -5.76 -3.65 6.15
N GLU A 186 -6.80 -3.21 6.84
CA GLU A 186 -8.14 -3.02 6.26
C GLU A 186 -8.10 -2.16 4.99
N ASP A 187 -8.88 -2.56 3.97
CA ASP A 187 -9.10 -1.82 2.72
C ASP A 187 -7.81 -1.43 1.97
N CYS A 188 -6.72 -2.13 2.25
CA CYS A 188 -5.39 -1.87 1.70
C CYS A 188 -5.40 -1.72 0.17
N PHE A 189 -6.18 -2.55 -0.52
CA PHE A 189 -6.32 -2.57 -1.99
C PHE A 189 -7.74 -2.23 -2.46
N GLU A 190 -8.51 -1.44 -1.70
CA GLU A 190 -9.82 -0.96 -2.13
C GLU A 190 -9.68 -0.11 -3.41
N ASN A 191 -10.55 -0.31 -4.40
CA ASN A 191 -10.55 0.38 -5.69
C ASN A 191 -9.24 0.25 -6.50
N CYS A 192 -8.51 -0.86 -6.32
CA CYS A 192 -7.38 -1.24 -7.19
C CYS A 192 -7.88 -1.99 -8.43
N THR A 193 -8.73 -1.34 -9.24
CA THR A 193 -9.54 -1.98 -10.30
C THR A 193 -8.77 -2.85 -11.29
N ALA A 194 -7.53 -2.48 -11.64
CA ALA A 194 -6.69 -3.28 -12.53
C ALA A 194 -6.26 -4.62 -11.88
N LEU A 195 -5.97 -4.62 -10.58
CA LEU A 195 -5.68 -5.84 -9.81
C LEU A 195 -6.92 -6.74 -9.71
N GLU A 196 -8.10 -6.14 -9.52
CA GLU A 196 -9.38 -6.87 -9.48
C GLU A 196 -9.67 -7.58 -10.80
N THR A 197 -9.42 -6.88 -11.92
CA THR A 197 -9.62 -7.42 -13.27
C THR A 197 -8.60 -8.53 -13.56
N ALA A 198 -7.32 -8.29 -13.27
CA ALA A 198 -6.26 -9.29 -13.47
C ALA A 198 -6.50 -10.57 -12.65
N ALA A 199 -7.07 -10.46 -11.45
CA ALA A 199 -7.44 -11.60 -10.61
C ALA A 199 -8.61 -12.42 -11.17
N ALA A 200 -9.55 -11.78 -11.90
CA ALA A 200 -10.72 -12.45 -12.46
C ALA A 200 -10.39 -13.36 -13.65
N ASP A 201 -9.31 -13.07 -14.39
CA ASP A 201 -8.93 -13.76 -15.62
C ASP A 201 -8.21 -15.12 -15.43
N LYS A 202 -8.12 -15.62 -14.18
CA LYS A 202 -7.58 -16.96 -13.78
C LYS A 202 -6.16 -17.31 -14.24
N ASN A 203 -5.42 -16.40 -14.87
CA ASN A 203 -4.13 -16.71 -15.50
C ASN A 203 -2.92 -16.23 -14.69
N MET A 204 -3.07 -16.08 -13.37
CA MET A 204 -2.02 -15.54 -12.51
C MET A 204 -1.79 -16.47 -11.31
N SER A 205 -0.61 -17.09 -11.28
CA SER A 205 -0.15 -18.08 -10.28
C SER A 205 -0.01 -17.54 -8.85
N THR A 206 -0.29 -16.25 -8.62
CA THR A 206 -0.16 -15.56 -7.33
C THR A 206 -1.50 -15.18 -6.69
N VAL A 207 -2.62 -15.45 -7.37
CA VAL A 207 -3.95 -14.97 -6.99
C VAL A 207 -4.69 -15.90 -6.02
N GLU A 208 -4.27 -17.17 -5.87
CA GLU A 208 -4.89 -18.07 -4.88
C GLU A 208 -4.81 -17.48 -3.45
N ASP A 209 -3.74 -16.75 -3.12
CA ASP A 209 -3.57 -16.06 -1.84
C ASP A 209 -4.38 -14.74 -1.74
N LEU A 210 -4.52 -14.00 -2.86
CA LEU A 210 -5.29 -12.75 -2.91
C LEU A 210 -6.81 -13.00 -2.92
N LEU A 211 -7.27 -14.09 -3.53
CA LEU A 211 -8.69 -14.51 -3.50
C LEU A 211 -9.11 -14.95 -2.09
N HIS A 212 -8.20 -15.52 -1.29
CA HIS A 212 -8.47 -15.80 0.12
C HIS A 212 -8.76 -14.52 0.91
N TYR A 213 -8.09 -13.41 0.55
CA TYR A 213 -8.22 -12.14 1.24
C TYR A 213 -9.43 -11.28 0.80
N ARG A 214 -10.09 -11.63 -0.32
CA ARG A 214 -11.14 -10.78 -0.95
C ARG A 214 -12.57 -11.33 -0.90
N TRP A 215 -13.01 -12.05 0.14
CA TRP A 215 -14.45 -12.43 0.25
C TRP A 215 -15.05 -12.40 1.66
N HIS A 216 -14.44 -11.71 2.64
CA HIS A 216 -14.99 -11.67 4.01
C HIS A 216 -15.92 -10.49 4.33
N ARG A 217 -16.18 -9.56 3.40
CA ARG A 217 -17.09 -8.41 3.64
C ARG A 217 -18.45 -8.46 2.94
N ASN A 218 -18.94 -9.64 2.55
CA ASN A 218 -20.33 -9.78 2.11
C ASN A 218 -20.94 -11.07 2.64
N VAL A 219 -21.50 -11.00 3.85
CA VAL A 219 -22.08 -12.13 4.60
C VAL A 219 -23.14 -12.88 3.79
N ALA A 220 -23.83 -12.22 2.84
CA ALA A 220 -24.83 -12.85 1.97
C ALA A 220 -24.26 -13.71 0.81
N VAL A 221 -22.97 -13.56 0.49
CA VAL A 221 -22.29 -14.34 -0.57
C VAL A 221 -21.58 -15.56 0.03
N ILE A 222 -21.13 -15.45 1.29
CA ILE A 222 -20.47 -16.51 2.07
C ILE A 222 -21.34 -17.78 2.16
N GLU A 223 -22.64 -17.64 2.42
CA GLU A 223 -23.54 -18.81 2.52
C GLU A 223 -23.74 -19.55 1.19
N ARG A 224 -23.65 -18.84 0.06
CA ARG A 224 -23.86 -19.43 -1.27
C ARG A 224 -22.62 -20.15 -1.81
N VAL A 225 -21.42 -19.66 -1.50
CA VAL A 225 -20.16 -20.24 -1.98
C VAL A 225 -19.70 -21.43 -1.11
N ASN A 226 -19.89 -21.37 0.21
CA ASN A 226 -19.59 -22.51 1.10
C ASN A 226 -20.52 -23.71 0.83
N ALA A 227 -21.78 -23.48 0.45
CA ALA A 227 -22.69 -24.54 0.04
C ALA A 227 -22.26 -25.22 -1.29
N LEU A 228 -21.51 -24.52 -2.15
CA LEU A 228 -21.03 -25.04 -3.43
C LEU A 228 -19.69 -25.79 -3.30
N LEU A 229 -18.80 -25.38 -2.38
CA LEU A 229 -17.52 -26.05 -2.14
C LEU A 229 -17.63 -27.33 -1.30
N CYS A 230 -18.64 -27.46 -0.43
CA CYS A 230 -18.94 -28.72 0.27
C CYS A 230 -19.44 -29.85 -0.67
N LEU A 231 -19.77 -29.55 -1.92
CA LEU A 231 -20.25 -30.53 -2.91
C LEU A 231 -19.18 -30.96 -3.93
N LYS A 232 -17.98 -30.35 -3.93
CA LYS A 232 -16.90 -30.64 -4.90
C LYS A 232 -15.56 -30.89 -4.21
N GLY A 233 -15.45 -32.02 -3.50
CA GLY A 233 -14.18 -32.44 -2.90
C GLY A 233 -14.27 -33.75 -2.14
N THR A 234 -14.32 -34.85 -2.89
CA THR A 234 -14.18 -36.24 -2.43
C THR A 234 -12.90 -36.44 -1.62
N TRP A 235 -13.06 -36.94 -0.40
CA TRP A 235 -12.00 -37.64 0.33
C TRP A 235 -11.78 -38.98 -0.36
N ASP A 236 -10.62 -39.18 -1.01
CA ASP A 236 -10.11 -40.51 -1.28
C ASP A 236 -8.58 -40.54 -1.16
N HIS A 237 -8.14 -41.30 -0.15
CA HIS A 237 -6.94 -42.12 -0.03
C HIS A 237 -5.52 -41.51 -0.02
N VAL A 238 -4.95 -41.49 1.19
CA VAL A 238 -3.63 -42.11 1.45
C VAL A 238 -3.82 -43.17 2.54
N GLU A 239 -3.44 -44.41 2.20
CA GLU A 239 -3.52 -45.62 3.03
C GLU A 239 -2.53 -45.60 4.22
N ASN A 240 -2.94 -46.19 5.35
CA ASN A 240 -2.20 -47.24 6.07
C ASN A 240 -3.00 -47.79 7.27
N HIS A 241 -3.27 -49.10 7.23
CA HIS A 241 -3.77 -49.96 8.34
C HIS A 241 -2.65 -50.25 9.39
N PRO A 242 -2.87 -51.02 10.49
CA PRO A 242 -3.91 -50.98 11.53
C PRO A 242 -3.32 -51.10 12.97
N SER A 243 -3.82 -50.32 13.95
CA SER A 243 -3.77 -50.67 15.39
C SER A 243 -4.58 -49.67 16.22
N GLY A 244 -5.60 -50.14 16.96
CA GLY A 244 -6.59 -49.34 17.72
C GLY A 244 -6.07 -48.66 19.01
N PRO A 245 -6.89 -48.41 20.05
CA PRO A 245 -8.35 -48.58 20.18
C PRO A 245 -9.11 -47.30 20.63
N GLU A 246 -10.43 -47.44 20.63
CA GLU A 246 -11.46 -46.54 21.18
C GLU A 246 -11.08 -45.79 22.48
N SER A 247 -11.16 -44.46 22.43
CA SER A 247 -11.70 -43.57 23.48
C SER A 247 -11.45 -42.14 23.00
N LEU A 248 -12.47 -41.36 22.64
CA LEU A 248 -13.21 -40.54 23.60
C LEU A 248 -14.54 -40.13 22.95
N LYS A 249 -15.63 -40.68 23.47
CA LYS A 249 -16.98 -40.18 23.26
C LYS A 249 -17.14 -38.82 23.94
N GLN A 250 -18.02 -38.01 23.35
CA GLN A 250 -18.86 -37.01 24.02
C GLN A 250 -18.16 -35.77 24.63
N LYS A 251 -18.19 -34.66 23.89
CA LYS A 251 -18.63 -33.38 24.45
C LYS A 251 -19.65 -32.74 23.51
N LYS A 252 -20.93 -32.87 23.90
CA LYS A 252 -22.01 -32.02 23.41
C LYS A 252 -21.72 -30.60 23.86
N MET A 253 -21.74 -29.64 22.93
CA MET A 253 -22.11 -28.25 23.22
C MET A 253 -23.38 -27.99 22.43
N ASP A 254 -24.45 -27.69 23.18
CA ASP A 254 -25.78 -27.40 22.69
C ASP A 254 -25.81 -26.06 21.95
N GLY A 255 -26.52 -25.98 20.81
CA GLY A 255 -26.89 -24.69 20.20
C GLY A 255 -26.58 -24.43 18.72
N VAL A 256 -26.59 -25.43 17.84
CA VAL A 256 -26.62 -25.19 16.37
C VAL A 256 -27.76 -25.99 15.76
N GLU A 257 -28.71 -25.29 15.13
CA GLU A 257 -29.80 -25.89 14.35
C GLU A 257 -29.24 -26.81 13.24
N ALA A 258 -29.88 -27.95 13.04
CA ALA A 258 -29.50 -28.95 12.03
C ALA A 258 -29.68 -28.41 10.60
N PRO A 259 -28.85 -28.82 9.62
CA PRO A 259 -29.01 -28.39 8.24
C PRO A 259 -30.29 -28.97 7.62
N LEU A 260 -31.01 -28.10 6.89
CA LEU A 260 -32.23 -28.36 6.13
C LEU A 260 -32.13 -29.62 5.26
N ARG A 261 -33.18 -30.45 5.28
CA ARG A 261 -33.26 -31.67 4.44
C ARG A 261 -33.32 -31.29 2.95
N ALA A 262 -32.55 -32.03 2.14
CA ALA A 262 -32.41 -31.86 0.69
C ALA A 262 -33.73 -31.87 -0.12
N SER A 263 -34.85 -32.27 0.48
CA SER A 263 -36.18 -32.22 -0.14
C SER A 263 -36.74 -30.80 -0.29
N GLU A 264 -36.29 -29.82 0.51
CA GLU A 264 -36.82 -28.45 0.50
C GLU A 264 -36.06 -27.50 -0.44
N ALA A 265 -34.88 -27.91 -0.92
CA ALA A 265 -34.09 -27.14 -1.89
C ALA A 265 -34.69 -27.14 -3.32
N ARG A 266 -35.63 -28.05 -3.60
CA ARG A 266 -36.21 -28.25 -4.94
C ARG A 266 -37.24 -27.20 -5.35
N GLU A 267 -37.81 -26.43 -4.41
CA GLU A 267 -38.84 -25.43 -4.71
C GLU A 267 -38.31 -24.01 -4.91
N LYS A 268 -37.04 -23.72 -4.59
CA LYS A 268 -36.52 -22.34 -4.55
C LYS A 268 -35.58 -21.94 -5.69
N ILE A 269 -35.34 -22.82 -6.67
CA ILE A 269 -34.49 -22.49 -7.82
C ILE A 269 -35.37 -22.25 -9.06
N PRO A 270 -35.42 -21.02 -9.60
CA PRO A 270 -36.16 -20.72 -10.83
C PRO A 270 -35.70 -21.63 -11.98
N LYS A 271 -36.64 -22.17 -12.76
CA LYS A 271 -36.42 -23.14 -13.85
C LYS A 271 -35.32 -22.74 -14.87
N VAL A 272 -34.96 -21.46 -14.93
CA VAL A 272 -33.90 -20.93 -15.81
C VAL A 272 -32.50 -21.40 -15.37
N LEU A 273 -32.27 -21.63 -14.07
CA LEU A 273 -30.97 -22.09 -13.54
C LEU A 273 -30.71 -23.58 -13.78
N TRP A 274 -31.72 -24.38 -14.13
CA TRP A 274 -31.54 -25.80 -14.43
C TRP A 274 -30.92 -26.06 -15.81
N ARG A 275 -31.12 -25.14 -16.77
CA ARG A 275 -30.50 -25.28 -18.11
C ARG A 275 -28.99 -25.11 -18.08
N VAL A 276 -28.48 -24.23 -17.20
CA VAL A 276 -27.04 -23.99 -17.05
C VAL A 276 -26.34 -25.19 -16.38
N ILE A 277 -27.07 -25.98 -15.58
CA ILE A 277 -26.53 -27.18 -14.90
C ILE A 277 -26.40 -28.37 -15.86
N LEU A 278 -27.25 -28.47 -16.89
CA LEU A 278 -27.19 -29.56 -17.88
C LEU A 278 -26.17 -29.33 -19.00
N GLU A 279 -25.67 -28.11 -19.19
CA GLU A 279 -24.59 -27.84 -20.15
C GLU A 279 -23.18 -28.09 -19.58
N TYR A 280 -23.08 -28.45 -18.29
CA TYR A 280 -21.81 -28.71 -17.59
C TYR A 280 -21.81 -30.04 -16.80
N LEU A 281 -22.65 -30.99 -17.23
CA LEU A 281 -22.45 -32.44 -17.03
C LEU A 281 -22.00 -33.04 -18.36
#